data_AF-A0A0G0PPW5-F1
#
_entry.id   AF-A0A0G0PPW5-F1
#
_cell.length_a   1.000
_cell.length_b   1.000
_cell.length_c   1.000
_cell.angle_alpha   90.00
_cell.angle_beta   90.00
_cell.angle_gamma   90.00
#
_symmetry.space_group_name_H-M   'P 1'
#
loop_
_entity.id
_entity.type
_entity.pdbx_description
1 polymer ?
#
loop_
_entity_poly.entity_id
_entity_poly.type
_entity_poly.pdbx_seq_one_letter_code
_entity_poly.pdbx_strand_id
1 'polypeptide(L)'
;VLQGLNALHIEEKAVEIIKRVEELGRHLKSYEEYYSKLGNSLSTTINHYNSGYKELGKVDKDVLRITGTGTGLKPLTLDKPRVE
;
A
#
# COMPACT_ATOMS: atom_id res chain seq x y z
N VAL A 1 34.74 2.16 44.09
CA VAL A 1 35.39 1.64 42.86
C VAL A 1 34.43 0.76 42.04
N LEU A 2 33.79 -0.26 42.64
CA LEU A 2 32.83 -1.15 41.94
C LEU A 2 31.65 -0.41 41.27
N GLN A 3 31.13 0.66 41.89
CA GLN A 3 30.01 1.44 41.34
C GLN A 3 30.37 2.18 40.05
N GLY A 4 31.63 2.59 39.86
CA GLY A 4 32.08 3.23 38.63
C GLY A 4 32.16 2.25 37.46
N LEU A 5 32.62 1.01 37.71
CA LEU A 5 32.65 -0.05 36.69
C LEU A 5 31.24 -0.46 36.24
N ASN A 6 30.29 -0.53 37.18
CA ASN A 6 28.88 -0.77 36.85
C ASN A 6 28.25 0.39 36.08
N ALA A 7 28.59 1.64 36.40
CA ALA A 7 28.12 2.80 35.66
C ALA A 7 28.62 2.81 34.20
N LEU A 8 29.89 2.48 33.97
CA LEU A 8 30.46 2.35 32.62
C LEU A 8 29.75 1.27 31.80
N HIS A 9 29.46 0.11 32.39
CA HIS A 9 28.70 -0.95 31.71
C HIS A 9 27.27 -0.53 31.34
N ILE A 10 26.62 0.29 32.17
CA ILE A 10 25.29 0.82 31.89
C ILE A 10 25.36 1.82 30.73
N GLU A 11 26.36 2.69 30.72
CA GLU A 11 26.58 3.67 29.64
C GLU A 11 26.83 2.99 28.29
N GLU A 12 27.69 1.97 28.24
CA GLU A 12 27.95 1.18 27.03
C GLU A 12 26.67 0.52 26.48
N LYS A 13 25.87 -0.09 27.37
CA LYS A 13 24.58 -0.67 26.98
C LYS A 13 23.59 0.37 26.50
N ALA A 14 23.57 1.57 27.11
CA ALA A 14 22.69 2.65 26.68
C ALA A 14 23.04 3.11 25.25
N VAL A 15 24.33 3.23 24.93
CA VAL A 15 24.80 3.54 23.57
C VAL A 15 24.37 2.45 22.58
N GLU A 16 24.48 1.17 22.94
CA GLU A 16 24.00 0.08 22.08
C GLU A 16 22.48 0.14 21.86
N ILE A 17 21.70 0.39 22.91
CA ILE A 17 20.23 0.53 22.81
C ILE A 17 19.87 1.66 21.83
N ILE A 18 20.53 2.82 21.93
CA ILE A 18 20.28 3.95 21.02
C ILE A 18 20.52 3.53 19.57
N LYS A 19 21.65 2.88 19.27
CA LYS A 19 21.96 2.39 17.91
C LYS A 19 20.88 1.43 17.40
N ARG A 20 20.42 0.50 18.23
CA ARG A 20 19.35 -0.46 17.87
C ARG A 20 18.03 0.24 17.59
N VAL A 21 17.68 1.26 18.38
CA VAL A 21 16.47 2.06 18.18
C VAL A 21 16.56 2.87 16.87
N GLU A 22 17.72 3.43 16.56
CA GLU A 22 17.95 4.12 15.28
C GLU A 22 17.83 3.16 14.08
N GLU A 23 18.43 1.97 14.16
CA GLU A 23 18.30 0.92 13.16
C GLU A 23 16.82 0.54 12.94
N LEU A 24 16.07 0.33 14.03
CA LEU A 24 14.64 0.04 13.97
C LEU A 24 13.86 1.17 13.31
N GLY A 25 14.16 2.43 13.64
CA GLY A 25 13.54 3.60 13.02
C GLY A 25 13.76 3.65 11.50
N ARG A 26 14.98 3.31 11.04
CA ARG A 26 15.28 3.20 9.60
C ARG A 26 14.45 2.10 8.93
N HIS A 27 14.35 0.93 9.56
CA HIS A 27 13.55 -0.17 9.03
C HIS A 27 12.07 0.20 8.90
N LEU A 28 11.48 0.81 9.93
CA LEU A 28 10.08 1.24 9.90
C LEU A 28 9.83 2.22 8.75
N LYS A 29 10.71 3.21 8.58
CA LYS A 29 10.61 4.18 7.48
C LYS A 29 10.68 3.51 6.11
N SER A 30 11.59 2.55 5.92
CA SER A 30 11.69 1.80 4.65
C SER A 30 10.41 1.02 4.33
N TYR A 31 9.77 0.42 5.34
CA TYR A 31 8.48 -0.26 5.15
C TYR A 31 7.35 0.73 4.83
N GLU A 32 7.29 1.86 5.53
CA GLU A 32 6.31 2.92 5.24
C GLU A 32 6.42 3.40 3.78
N GLU A 33 7.64 3.68 3.31
CA GLU A 33 7.88 4.07 1.92
C GLU A 33 7.49 2.97 0.92
N TYR A 34 7.73 1.69 1.26
CA TYR A 34 7.31 0.55 0.46
C TYR A 34 5.77 0.47 0.34
N TYR A 35 5.05 0.57 1.46
CA TYR A 35 3.59 0.51 1.46
C TYR A 35 2.95 1.73 0.80
N SER A 36 3.56 2.91 0.89
CA SER A 36 3.15 4.09 0.12
C SER A 36 3.24 3.85 -1.39
N LYS A 37 4.35 3.31 -1.88
CA LYS A 37 4.52 2.94 -3.29
C LYS A 37 3.52 1.85 -3.72
N LEU A 38 3.30 0.84 -2.87
CA LEU A 38 2.33 -0.22 -3.12
C LEU A 38 0.91 0.35 -3.25
N GLY A 39 0.51 1.28 -2.40
CA GLY A 39 -0.77 1.98 -2.48
C GLY A 39 -0.96 2.71 -3.83
N ASN A 40 0.10 3.35 -4.33
CA ASN A 40 0.08 4.02 -5.65
C ASN A 40 -0.10 3.02 -6.80
N SER A 41 0.60 1.88 -6.76
CA SER A 41 0.42 0.82 -7.75
C SER A 41 -0.99 0.23 -7.72
N LEU A 42 -1.53 -0.03 -6.53
CA LEU A 42 -2.90 -0.53 -6.36
C LEU A 42 -3.93 0.47 -6.90
N SER A 43 -3.76 1.77 -6.63
CA SER A 43 -4.62 2.82 -7.19
C SER A 43 -4.62 2.78 -8.72
N THR A 44 -3.45 2.58 -9.34
CA THR A 44 -3.32 2.44 -10.80
C THR A 44 -4.07 1.20 -11.31
N THR A 45 -3.86 0.04 -10.69
CA THR A 45 -4.56 -1.20 -11.06
C THR A 45 -6.08 -1.07 -10.92
N ILE A 46 -6.57 -0.44 -9.85
CA ILE A 46 -7.99 -0.16 -9.63
C ILE A 46 -8.54 0.77 -10.72
N ASN A 47 -7.78 1.79 -11.13
CA ASN A 47 -8.18 2.66 -12.24
C ASN A 47 -8.32 1.88 -13.55
N HIS A 48 -7.38 0.99 -13.86
CA HIS A 48 -7.46 0.14 -15.05
C HIS A 48 -8.67 -0.79 -15.01
N TYR A 49 -8.91 -1.44 -13.87
CA TYR A 49 -10.09 -2.28 -13.66
C TYR A 49 -11.38 -1.48 -13.91
N ASN A 50 -11.56 -0.35 -13.22
CA ASN A 50 -12.78 0.46 -13.32
C ASN A 50 -13.00 1.01 -14.74
N SER A 51 -11.94 1.50 -15.37
CA SER A 51 -12.03 2.05 -16.73
C SER A 51 -12.33 0.96 -17.75
N GLY A 52 -11.62 -0.17 -17.68
CA GLY A 52 -11.84 -1.31 -18.57
C GLY A 52 -13.26 -1.87 -18.44
N TYR A 53 -13.77 -2.00 -17.22
CA TYR A 53 -15.11 -2.52 -16.99
C TYR A 53 -16.21 -1.55 -17.44
N LYS A 54 -15.96 -0.24 -17.36
CA LYS A 54 -16.83 0.79 -17.96
C LYS A 54 -16.86 0.70 -19.49
N GLU A 55 -15.71 0.53 -20.13
CA GLU A 55 -15.64 0.34 -21.59
C GLU A 55 -16.35 -0.94 -22.03
N LEU A 56 -16.21 -2.03 -21.27
CA LEU A 56 -16.94 -3.27 -21.52
C LEU A 56 -18.47 -3.07 -21.45
N GLY A 57 -18.95 -2.23 -20.54
CA GLY A 57 -20.37 -1.86 -20.49
C GLY A 57 -20.84 -1.09 -21.75
N LYS A 58 -19.96 -0.38 -22.45
CA LYS A 58 -20.32 0.24 -23.74
C LYS A 58 -20.45 -0.82 -24.84
N VAL A 59 -19.60 -1.83 -24.84
CA VAL A 59 -19.69 -2.96 -25.77
C VAL A 59 -21.04 -3.67 -25.62
N ASP A 60 -21.53 -3.87 -24.39
CA ASP A 60 -22.86 -4.44 -24.17
C ASP A 60 -23.96 -3.64 -24.86
N LYS A 61 -23.87 -2.30 -24.81
CA LYS A 61 -24.80 -1.41 -25.50
C LYS A 61 -24.74 -1.55 -27.02
N ASP A 62 -23.55 -1.76 -27.57
CA ASP A 62 -23.36 -1.97 -29.00
C ASP A 62 -23.89 -3.34 -29.43
N VAL A 63 -23.65 -4.39 -28.64
CA VAL A 63 -24.23 -5.73 -28.84
C VAL A 63 -25.75 -5.68 -28.81
N LEU A 64 -26.34 -4.97 -27.83
CA LEU A 64 -27.79 -4.77 -27.74
C LEU A 64 -28.34 -4.09 -29.00
N ARG A 65 -27.64 -3.08 -29.53
CA ARG A 65 -28.06 -2.38 -30.77
C ARG A 65 -28.01 -3.30 -32.00
N ILE A 66 -27.06 -4.21 -32.07
CA ILE A 66 -26.87 -5.11 -33.23
C ILE A 66 -27.82 -6.32 -33.17
N THR A 67 -27.92 -6.95 -32.01
CA THR A 67 -28.58 -8.26 -31.85
C THR A 67 -29.99 -8.15 -31.27
N GLY A 68 -30.40 -6.96 -30.83
CA GLY A 68 -31.66 -6.73 -30.11
C GLY A 68 -31.67 -7.27 -28.69
N THR A 69 -30.60 -7.95 -28.24
CA THR A 69 -30.51 -8.59 -26.94
C THR A 69 -29.22 -8.19 -26.23
N GLY A 70 -29.31 -7.72 -24.99
CA GLY A 70 -28.13 -7.36 -24.20
C GLY A 70 -27.53 -8.58 -23.52
N THR A 71 -26.24 -8.50 -23.18
CA THR A 71 -25.53 -9.52 -22.39
C THR A 71 -25.82 -9.41 -20.89
N GLY A 72 -26.43 -8.31 -20.44
CA GLY A 72 -26.80 -8.10 -19.03
C GLY A 72 -25.62 -7.73 -18.13
N LEU A 73 -24.54 -7.24 -18.72
CA LEU A 73 -23.30 -6.87 -18.02
C LEU A 73 -23.57 -5.69 -17.07
N LYS A 74 -23.24 -5.85 -15.79
CA LYS A 74 -23.32 -4.79 -14.78
C LYS A 74 -21.90 -4.36 -14.39
N PRO A 75 -21.44 -3.18 -14.84
CA PRO A 75 -20.14 -2.67 -14.44
C PRO A 75 -20.08 -2.50 -12.92
N LEU A 76 -19.17 -3.23 -12.29
CA LEU A 76 -18.74 -3.10 -10.91
C LEU A 76 -17.57 -2.13 -10.85
N THR A 77 -17.53 -1.33 -9.78
CA THR A 77 -16.43 -0.42 -9.51
C THR A 77 -15.79 -0.77 -8.18
N LEU A 78 -14.46 -0.73 -8.14
CA LEU A 78 -13.68 -0.88 -6.93
C LEU A 78 -13.35 0.51 -6.39
N ASP A 79 -13.47 0.67 -5.07
CA ASP A 79 -13.01 1.86 -4.38
C ASP A 79 -11.48 1.93 -4.37
N LYS A 80 -10.96 3.15 -4.47
CA LYS A 80 -9.51 3.38 -4.38
C LYS A 80 -9.00 3.15 -2.96
N PRO A 81 -7.72 2.79 -2.78
CA PRO A 81 -7.12 2.72 -1.46
C PRO A 81 -7.23 4.09 -0.80
N ARG A 82 -7.78 4.12 0.42
CA ARG A 82 -7.75 5.32 1.27
C ARG A 82 -6.41 5.34 1.96
N VAL A 83 -5.58 6.31 1.61
CA VAL A 83 -4.37 6.63 2.37
C VAL A 83 -4.77 7.82 3.22
N GLU A 84 -4.91 7.62 4.53
CA GLU A 84 -5.01 8.74 5.49
C GLU A 84 -3.61 9.33 5.72
#